data_AF-X1KQ85-F1
#
_entry.id   AF-X1KQ85-F1
#
_cell.length_a   1.000
_cell.length_b   1.000
_cell.length_c   1.000
_cell.angle_alpha   90.00
_cell.angle_beta   90.00
_cell.angle_gamma   90.00
#
_symmetry.space_group_name_H-M   'P 1'
#
loop_
_entity.id
_entity.type
_entity.pdbx_description
1 polymer ?
#
loop_
_entity_poly.entity_id
_entity_poly.type
_entity_poly.pdbx_seq_one_letter_code
_entity_poly.pdbx_strand_id
1 'polypeptide(L)'
;PMIVAVSALVFLLSWNEFLFAFVLTSEAARTVPVLVASLAGTMRFDWPLMCALSTLALIPAFVLVVYLQRYIVRGLTFGAVK
;
A
#
# COMPACT_ATOMS: atom_id res chain seq x y z
N PRO A 1 -4.57 -7.41 20.29
CA PRO A 1 -5.58 -6.70 19.46
C PRO A 1 -5.07 -5.35 18.92
N MET A 2 -4.60 -4.46 19.80
CA MET A 2 -4.12 -3.11 19.41
C MET A 2 -2.90 -3.14 18.48
N ILE A 3 -1.87 -3.95 18.79
CA ILE A 3 -0.65 -4.06 17.97
C ILE A 3 -0.96 -4.47 16.52
N VAL A 4 -1.94 -5.37 16.34
CA VAL A 4 -2.37 -5.85 15.01
C VAL A 4 -3.07 -4.74 14.21
N ALA A 5 -3.89 -3.92 14.85
CA ALA A 5 -4.53 -2.78 14.21
C ALA A 5 -3.53 -1.66 13.87
N VAL A 6 -2.59 -1.37 14.77
CA VAL A 6 -1.56 -0.34 14.56
C VAL A 6 -0.59 -0.74 13.46
N SER A 7 -0.11 -2.00 13.45
CA SER A 7 0.78 -2.50 12.39
C SER A 7 0.11 -2.48 11.01
N ALA A 8 -1.18 -2.80 10.93
CA ALA A 8 -1.95 -2.68 9.70
C ALA A 8 -2.03 -1.24 9.18
N LEU A 9 -2.31 -0.30 10.07
CA LEU A 9 -2.44 1.12 9.74
C LEU A 9 -1.08 1.69 9.30
N VAL A 10 -0.01 1.40 10.04
CA VAL A 10 1.35 1.83 9.69
C VAL A 10 1.81 1.20 8.38
N PHE A 11 1.47 -0.06 8.11
CA PHE A 11 1.72 -0.69 6.83
C PHE A 11 1.00 0.03 5.69
N LEU A 12 -0.30 0.32 5.84
CA LEU A 12 -1.07 1.01 4.80
C LEU A 12 -0.51 2.41 4.48
N LEU A 13 -0.10 3.15 5.52
CA LEU A 13 0.54 4.46 5.37
C LEU A 13 1.90 4.34 4.66
N SER A 14 2.78 3.48 5.16
CA SER A 14 4.13 3.31 4.58
C SER A 14 4.12 2.72 3.16
N TRP A 15 3.17 1.84 2.85
CA TRP A 15 3.02 1.22 1.52
C TRP A 15 2.59 2.23 0.45
N ASN A 16 1.77 3.22 0.80
CA ASN A 16 1.32 4.27 -0.12
C ASN A 16 2.24 5.51 -0.13
N GLU A 17 3.30 5.52 0.68
CA GLU A 17 4.11 6.71 0.86
C GLU A 17 4.93 7.02 -0.40
N PHE A 18 4.56 8.10 -1.09
CA PHE A 18 5.16 8.50 -2.36
C PHE A 18 6.29 9.52 -2.18
N LEU A 19 6.06 10.59 -1.41
CA LEU A 19 6.97 11.74 -1.39
C LEU A 19 8.33 11.38 -0.79
N PHE A 20 8.34 10.72 0.36
CA PHE A 20 9.59 10.29 0.98
C PHE A 20 10.34 9.28 0.10
N ALA A 21 9.62 8.34 -0.51
CA ALA A 21 10.24 7.38 -1.40
C ALA A 21 10.85 8.07 -2.63
N PHE A 22 10.15 9.02 -3.25
CA PHE A 22 10.64 9.75 -4.42
C PHE A 22 11.91 10.55 -4.12
N VAL A 23 11.99 11.19 -2.96
CA VAL A 23 13.13 12.05 -2.58
C VAL A 23 14.33 11.25 -2.07
N LEU A 24 14.11 10.16 -1.33
CA LEU A 24 15.16 9.47 -0.59
C LEU A 24 15.65 8.16 -1.25
N THR A 25 14.95 7.64 -2.26
CA THR A 25 15.34 6.37 -2.91
C THR A 25 16.13 6.57 -4.19
N SER A 26 17.08 5.67 -4.44
CA SER A 26 17.82 5.57 -5.71
C SER A 26 17.18 4.52 -6.62
N GLU A 27 17.63 4.41 -7.88
CA GLU A 27 17.10 3.44 -8.86
C GLU A 27 16.98 2.01 -8.33
N ALA A 28 17.95 1.56 -7.52
CA ALA A 28 17.99 0.21 -6.98
C ALA A 28 16.98 -0.04 -5.84
N ALA A 29 16.41 1.02 -5.25
CA ALA A 29 15.52 0.94 -4.10
C ALA A 29 14.14 1.59 -4.35
N ARG A 30 13.72 1.69 -5.62
CA ARG A 30 12.44 2.30 -5.97
C ARG A 30 11.27 1.52 -5.38
N THR A 31 10.37 2.25 -4.73
CA THR A 31 9.08 1.72 -4.30
C THR A 31 8.09 1.71 -5.46
N VAL A 32 7.03 0.90 -5.32
CA VAL A 32 6.00 0.74 -6.37
C VAL A 32 5.37 2.09 -6.80
N PRO A 33 5.01 3.02 -5.89
CA PRO A 33 4.49 4.33 -6.30
C PRO A 33 5.49 5.16 -7.13
N VAL A 34 6.78 5.10 -6.79
CA VAL A 34 7.85 5.82 -7.52
C VAL A 34 8.07 5.20 -8.90
N LEU A 35 8.01 3.88 -9.01
CA LEU A 35 8.12 3.18 -10.29
C LEU A 35 6.98 3.57 -11.25
N VAL A 36 5.74 3.58 -10.76
CA VAL A 36 4.57 3.99 -11.57
C VAL A 36 4.69 5.45 -12.02
N ALA A 37 5.16 6.34 -11.15
CA ALA A 37 5.39 7.74 -11.50
C ALA A 37 6.53 7.91 -12.52
N SER A 38 7.58 7.08 -12.47
CA SER A 38 8.70 7.14 -13.42
C SER A 38 8.28 6.83 -14.86
N LEU A 39 7.23 6.02 -15.05
CA LEU A 39 6.65 5.69 -16.35
C LEU A 39 5.85 6.84 -16.98
N ALA A 40 5.43 7.81 -16.17
CA ALA A 40 4.83 9.04 -16.67
C ALA A 40 5.88 10.00 -17.28
N GLY A 41 7.17 9.79 -17.01
CA GLY A 41 8.27 10.63 -17.50
C GLY A 41 8.84 10.19 -18.86
N THR A 42 8.48 9.01 -19.36
CA THR A 42 8.97 8.53 -20.66
C THR A 42 8.20 9.19 -21.81
N MET A 43 8.89 9.51 -22.91
CA MET A 43 8.37 10.19 -24.13
C MET A 43 7.06 9.60 -24.69
N ARG A 44 6.69 8.37 -24.29
CA ARG A 44 5.39 7.75 -24.53
C ARG A 44 4.81 7.29 -23.19
N PHE A 45 3.59 7.74 -22.91
CA PHE A 45 2.82 7.26 -21.77
C PHE A 45 2.27 5.86 -22.07
N ASP A 46 2.86 4.84 -21.47
CA ASP A 46 2.39 3.46 -21.56
C ASP A 46 1.28 3.21 -20.53
N TRP A 47 0.10 3.79 -20.78
CA TRP A 47 -1.10 3.62 -19.95
C TRP A 47 -1.40 2.17 -19.55
N PRO A 48 -1.30 1.16 -20.45
CA PRO A 48 -1.55 -0.23 -20.08
C PRO A 48 -0.58 -0.74 -19.00
N LEU A 49 0.68 -0.33 -19.07
CA LEU A 49 1.73 -0.76 -18.15
C LEU A 49 1.59 -0.06 -16.79
N MET A 50 1.25 1.24 -16.79
CA MET A 50 0.94 1.99 -15.57
C MET A 50 -0.27 1.39 -14.83
N CYS A 51 -1.34 1.06 -15.55
CA CYS A 51 -2.51 0.39 -14.98
C CYS A 51 -2.15 -0.99 -14.42
N ALA A 52 -1.41 -1.81 -15.17
CA ALA A 52 -1.00 -3.15 -14.72
C ALA A 52 -0.18 -3.10 -13.42
N LEU A 53 0.79 -2.19 -13.34
CA LEU A 53 1.60 -1.99 -12.13
C LEU A 53 0.77 -1.46 -10.96
N SER A 54 -0.16 -0.54 -11.22
CA SER A 54 -1.06 -0.01 -10.18
C SER A 54 -1.98 -1.10 -9.62
N THR A 55 -2.49 -2.00 -10.48
CA THR A 55 -3.28 -3.16 -10.04
C THR A 55 -2.42 -4.13 -9.21
N LEU A 56 -1.19 -4.42 -9.64
CA LEU A 56 -0.24 -5.23 -8.87
C LEU A 56 0.09 -4.59 -7.51
N ALA A 57 0.22 -3.27 -7.45
CA ALA A 57 0.47 -2.51 -6.23
C ALA A 57 -0.63 -2.67 -5.17
N LEU A 58 -1.86 -2.95 -5.61
CA LEU A 58 -3.01 -3.14 -4.73
C LEU A 58 -3.01 -4.52 -4.05
N ILE A 59 -2.38 -5.54 -4.66
CA ILE A 59 -2.42 -6.93 -4.18
C ILE A 59 -1.94 -7.06 -2.72
N PRO A 60 -0.79 -6.49 -2.32
CA PRO A 60 -0.28 -6.67 -0.95
C PRO A 60 -1.19 -6.00 0.09
N ALA A 61 -1.70 -4.81 -0.21
CA ALA A 61 -2.67 -4.12 0.62
C ALA A 61 -3.98 -4.93 0.74
N PHE A 62 -4.47 -5.49 -0.37
CA PHE A 62 -5.66 -6.32 -0.39
C PHE A 62 -5.50 -7.59 0.44
N VAL A 63 -4.39 -8.32 0.28
CA VAL A 63 -4.08 -9.52 1.06
C VAL A 63 -4.01 -9.19 2.55
N LEU A 64 -3.37 -8.07 2.90
CA LEU A 64 -3.25 -7.63 4.29
C LEU A 64 -4.63 -7.32 4.88
N VAL A 65 -5.47 -6.56 4.17
CA VAL A 65 -6.86 -6.27 4.58
C VAL A 65 -7.68 -7.55 4.74
N VAL A 66 -7.60 -8.50 3.80
CA VAL A 66 -8.28 -9.80 3.87
C VAL A 66 -7.79 -10.64 5.05
N TYR A 67 -6.51 -10.55 5.42
CA TYR A 67 -5.99 -11.23 6.60
C TYR A 67 -6.46 -10.56 7.91
N LEU A 68 -6.53 -9.23 7.91
CA LEU A 68 -6.88 -8.41 9.07
C LEU A 68 -8.37 -8.32 9.33
N GLN A 69 -9.23 -8.51 8.32
CA GLN A 69 -10.69 -8.43 8.48
C GLN A 69 -11.19 -9.32 9.63
N ARG A 70 -10.62 -10.52 9.82
CA ARG A 70 -11.00 -11.42 10.93
C ARG A 70 -10.68 -10.85 12.32
N TYR A 71 -9.65 -10.02 12.41
CA TYR A 71 -9.20 -9.39 13.66
C TYR A 71 -9.92 -8.07 13.91
N ILE A 72 -10.22 -7.31 12.86
CA ILE A 72 -11.01 -6.07 12.94
C ILE A 72 -12.46 -6.39 13.33
N VAL A 73 -13.07 -7.41 12.72
CA VAL A 73 -14.44 -7.86 13.06
C VAL A 73 -14.53 -8.31 14.52
N ARG A 74 -13.56 -9.10 15.02
CA ARG A 74 -13.49 -9.48 16.44
C ARG A 74 -13.22 -8.28 17.36
N GLY A 75 -12.41 -7.32 16.94
CA GLY A 75 -12.10 -6.12 17.72
C GLY A 75 -13.31 -5.19 17.90
N LEU A 76 -14.15 -5.04 16.87
CA LEU A 76 -15.38 -4.24 16.91
C LEU A 76 -16.46 -4.91 17.79
N THR A 77 -16.62 -6.23 17.74
CA THR A 77 -17.63 -6.94 18.55
C THR A 77 -17.32 -6.96 20.04
N PHE A 78 -16.03 -6.99 20.43
CA PHE A 78 -15.64 -6.91 21.84
C PHE A 78 -15.66 -5.48 22.41
N GLY A 79 -15.61 -4.46 21.55
CA GLY A 79 -15.73 -3.05 21.95
C GLY A 79 -17.18 -2.56 22.05
N ALA A 80 -18.13 -3.22 21.36
CA ALA A 80 -19.56 -2.90 21.37
C ALA A 80 -20.33 -3.47 22.57
N VAL A 81 -19.68 -4.27 23.44
CA VAL A 81 -20.24 -4.71 24.72
C VAL A 81 -19.61 -3.87 25.83
N LYS A 82 -20.06 -2.62 25.94
CA LYS A 82 -20.19 -1.86 27.19
C LYS A 82 -21.38 -0.92 27.04
#